data_AF-A0A1H8S7E0-F1
#
_entry.id   AF-A0A1H8S7E0-F1
#
_cell.length_a   1.000
_cell.length_b   1.000
_cell.length_c   1.000
_cell.angle_alpha   90.00
_cell.angle_beta   90.00
_cell.angle_gamma   90.00
#
_symmetry.space_group_name_H-M   'P 1'
#
loop_
_entity.id
_entity.type
_entity.pdbx_description
1 polymer ?
#
loop_
_entity_poly.entity_id
_entity_poly.type
_entity_poly.pdbx_seq_one_letter_code
_entity_poly.pdbx_strand_id
1 'polypeptide(L)'
;APAHGGPAQLPLQTDATVHRLTVIPHGTVTLGRHLIRLGAAYGGAQVTALVNGPQVSFHALSGDLIGQLTLNPAKRYATLCAA
;
A
#
# COMPACT_ATOMS: atom_id res chain seq x y z
N ALA A 1 -37.61 13.57 -20.89
CA ALA A 1 -36.35 14.01 -21.52
C ALA A 1 -35.32 12.90 -21.38
N PRO A 2 -34.58 12.50 -22.44
CA PRO A 2 -33.59 11.43 -22.32
C PRO A 2 -32.29 12.00 -21.75
N ALA A 3 -31.71 11.32 -20.77
CA ALA A 3 -30.51 11.75 -20.06
C ALA A 3 -29.25 11.44 -20.90
N HIS A 4 -28.59 12.49 -21.39
CA HIS A 4 -27.28 12.43 -22.01
C HIS A 4 -26.20 12.83 -20.98
N GLY A 5 -25.21 11.98 -20.73
CA GLY A 5 -23.88 12.46 -20.33
C GLY A 5 -23.26 12.01 -19.00
N GLY A 6 -23.61 10.85 -18.44
CA GLY A 6 -22.85 10.27 -17.31
C GLY A 6 -22.62 8.78 -17.50
N PRO A 7 -21.49 8.21 -17.04
CA PRO A 7 -21.36 6.75 -17.00
C PRO A 7 -22.52 6.19 -16.18
N ALA A 8 -23.29 5.27 -16.77
CA ALA A 8 -24.44 4.64 -16.12
C ALA A 8 -24.06 3.89 -14.83
N GLN A 9 -22.77 3.65 -14.63
CA GLN A 9 -22.17 3.06 -13.46
C GLN A 9 -21.19 4.06 -12.86
N LEU A 10 -21.49 4.56 -11.66
CA LEU A 10 -20.52 5.27 -10.83
C LEU A 10 -19.26 4.39 -10.73
N PRO A 11 -18.03 4.95 -10.83
CA PRO A 11 -16.84 4.17 -10.53
C PRO A 11 -17.02 3.59 -9.14
N LEU A 12 -17.14 2.26 -9.07
CA LEU A 12 -17.16 1.55 -7.81
C LEU A 12 -15.75 1.70 -7.24
N GLN A 13 -15.57 2.70 -6.39
CA GLN A 13 -14.36 2.85 -5.62
C GLN A 13 -14.35 1.70 -4.64
N THR A 14 -13.63 0.63 -4.96
CA THR A 14 -13.30 -0.42 -4.01
C THR A 14 -12.62 0.26 -2.83
N ASP A 15 -13.12 0.01 -1.63
CA ASP A 15 -12.61 0.63 -0.41
C ASP A 15 -11.11 0.34 -0.29
N ALA A 16 -10.31 1.40 -0.20
CA ALA A 16 -8.88 1.28 0.05
C ALA A 16 -8.66 1.31 1.56
N THR A 17 -8.06 0.26 2.11
CA THR A 17 -7.81 0.16 3.54
C THR A 17 -6.49 0.83 3.90
N VAL A 18 -6.51 1.63 4.96
CA VAL A 18 -5.31 2.31 5.49
C VAL A 18 -4.81 1.59 6.73
N HIS A 19 -3.52 1.25 6.75
CA HIS A 19 -2.84 0.67 7.90
C HIS A 19 -1.69 1.56 8.35
N ARG A 20 -1.56 1.78 9.66
CA ARG A 20 -0.38 2.40 10.24
C ARG A 20 0.54 1.33 10.81
N LEU A 21 1.76 1.28 10.31
CA LEU A 21 2.73 0.20 10.61
C LEU A 21 4.02 0.80 11.16
N THR A 22 4.62 0.12 12.11
CA THR A 22 5.98 0.43 12.56
C THR A 22 6.95 -0.49 11.84
N VAL A 23 7.94 0.11 11.16
CA VAL A 23 9.00 -0.62 10.48
C VAL A 23 9.98 -1.13 11.53
N ILE A 24 10.29 -2.43 11.52
CA ILE A 24 11.30 -2.98 12.43
C ILE A 24 12.70 -2.43 12.05
N PRO A 25 13.69 -2.43 12.97
CA PRO A 25 15.00 -1.83 12.71
C PRO A 25 15.70 -2.29 11.43
N HIS A 26 15.45 -3.51 10.97
CA HIS A 26 16.00 -4.05 9.72
C HIS A 26 15.28 -3.60 8.44
N GLY A 27 14.30 -2.71 8.53
CA GLY A 27 13.62 -2.13 7.38
C GLY A 27 12.47 -2.99 6.83
N THR A 28 11.79 -3.75 7.70
CA THR A 28 10.72 -4.69 7.32
C THR A 28 9.42 -4.35 8.05
N VAL A 29 8.28 -4.50 7.38
CA VAL A 29 6.95 -4.43 7.99
C VAL A 29 6.17 -5.71 7.74
N THR A 30 5.19 -5.97 8.60
CA THR A 30 4.21 -7.03 8.40
C THR A 30 2.87 -6.41 8.04
N LEU A 31 2.28 -6.83 6.92
CA LEU A 31 0.96 -6.42 6.47
C LEU A 31 0.12 -7.67 6.23
N GLY A 32 -0.80 -7.95 7.14
CA GLY A 32 -1.51 -9.23 7.19
C GLY A 32 -0.52 -10.40 7.28
N ARG A 33 -0.55 -11.32 6.31
CA ARG A 33 0.39 -12.45 6.23
C ARG A 33 1.72 -12.13 5.53
N HIS A 34 1.87 -10.94 4.95
CA HIS A 34 3.01 -10.59 4.12
C HIS A 34 4.09 -9.88 4.92
N LEU A 35 5.35 -10.29 4.73
CA LEU A 35 6.55 -9.59 5.19
C LEU A 35 7.12 -8.77 4.04
N ILE A 36 7.23 -7.47 4.24
CA ILE A 36 7.58 -6.51 3.19
C ILE A 36 8.83 -5.74 3.60
N ARG A 37 9.90 -5.84 2.80
CA ARG A 37 11.13 -5.08 3.01
C ARG A 37 11.03 -3.71 2.33
N LEU A 38 11.01 -2.66 3.14
CA LEU A 38 11.04 -1.25 2.71
C LEU A 38 12.48 -0.73 2.57
N GLY A 39 13.40 -1.26 3.38
CA GLY A 39 14.81 -0.84 3.42
C GLY A 39 15.21 -0.30 4.78
N ALA A 40 16.49 -0.45 5.13
CA ALA A 40 17.02 -0.13 6.45
C ALA A 40 16.92 1.36 6.81
N ALA A 41 16.88 2.25 5.81
CA ALA A 41 16.69 3.69 6.00
C ALA A 41 15.36 4.05 6.71
N TYR A 42 14.36 3.17 6.60
CA TYR A 42 13.05 3.35 7.25
C TYR A 42 12.94 2.58 8.57
N GLY A 43 14.00 1.92 9.04
CA GLY A 43 13.98 1.14 10.28
C GLY A 43 13.60 2.01 11.49
N GLY A 44 12.60 1.58 12.25
CA GLY A 44 12.07 2.33 13.40
C GLY A 44 11.07 3.43 13.05
N ALA A 45 10.87 3.75 11.77
CA ALA A 45 9.89 4.74 11.35
C ALA A 45 8.45 4.19 11.42
N GLN A 46 7.48 5.09 11.62
CA GLN A 46 6.08 4.79 11.30
C GLN A 46 5.80 5.11 9.83
N VAL A 47 5.09 4.20 9.17
CA VAL A 47 4.67 4.33 7.78
C VAL A 47 3.19 4.03 7.64
N THR A 48 2.59 4.60 6.60
CA THR A 48 1.20 4.35 6.23
C THR A 48 1.18 3.44 5.02
N ALA A 49 0.51 2.30 5.11
CA ALA A 49 0.25 1.43 3.98
C ALA A 49 -1.20 1.63 3.50
N LEU A 50 -1.37 2.01 2.23
CA LEU A 50 -2.66 2.09 1.57
C LEU A 50 -2.82 0.83 0.71
N VAL A 51 -3.85 0.03 1.01
CA VAL A 51 -4.11 -1.25 0.36
C VAL A 51 -5.36 -1.10 -0.51
N ASN A 52 -5.20 -1.32 -1.81
CA ASN A 52 -6.29 -1.33 -2.78
C ASN A 52 -6.24 -2.64 -3.58
N GLY A 53 -7.00 -3.63 -3.13
CA GLY A 53 -6.91 -5.00 -3.66
C GLY A 53 -5.50 -5.59 -3.47
N PRO A 54 -4.84 -6.07 -4.54
CA PRO A 54 -3.46 -6.56 -4.44
C PRO A 54 -2.41 -5.44 -4.45
N GLN A 55 -2.79 -4.19 -4.75
CA GLN A 55 -1.84 -3.09 -4.81
C GLN A 55 -1.66 -2.47 -3.42
N VAL A 56 -0.41 -2.21 -3.05
CA VAL A 56 -0.06 -1.52 -1.81
C VAL A 56 0.90 -0.39 -2.11
N SER A 57 0.60 0.80 -1.59
CA SER A 57 1.55 1.92 -1.53
C SER A 57 1.92 2.23 -0.09
N PHE A 58 3.21 2.52 0.13
CA PHE A 58 3.75 2.89 1.43
C PHE A 58 4.11 4.36 1.41
N HIS A 59 3.69 5.07 2.45
CA HIS A 59 3.92 6.49 2.61
C HIS A 59 4.64 6.76 3.94
N ALA A 60 5.53 7.74 3.94
CA ALA A 60 6.11 8.28 5.15
C ALA A 60 5.02 9.01 5.97
N LEU A 61 5.32 9.32 7.23
CA LEU A 61 4.41 10.09 8.09
C LEU A 61 4.09 11.48 7.52
N SER A 62 5.02 12.06 6.75
CA SER A 62 4.85 13.31 6.01
C SER A 62 3.87 13.20 4.82
N GLY A 63 3.50 11.98 4.42
CA GLY A 63 2.67 11.70 3.25
C GLY A 63 3.46 11.34 2.00
N ASP A 64 4.78 11.52 2.01
CA ASP A 64 5.65 11.20 0.86
C ASP A 64 5.57 9.72 0.50
N LEU A 65 5.48 9.42 -0.81
CA LEU A 65 5.48 8.04 -1.29
C LEU A 65 6.88 7.43 -1.10
N ILE A 66 6.95 6.35 -0.33
CA ILE A 66 8.16 5.52 -0.16
C ILE A 66 8.29 4.56 -1.34
N GLY A 67 7.16 4.02 -1.80
CA GLY A 67 7.09 3.14 -2.96
C GLY A 67 5.82 2.31 -2.96
N GLN A 68 5.71 1.44 -3.95
CA GLN A 68 4.51 0.66 -4.20
C GLN A 68 4.86 -0.74 -4.72
N LEU A 69 4.00 -1.71 -4.42
CA LEU A 69 4.16 -3.07 -4.88
C LEU A 69 2.81 -3.76 -5.06
N THR A 70 2.82 -4.83 -5.85
CA THR A 70 1.69 -5.76 -5.96
C THR A 70 1.94 -6.98 -5.08
N LEU A 71 1.06 -7.21 -4.11
CA LEU A 71 1.07 -8.40 -3.27
C LEU A 71 0.64 -9.62 -4.08
N ASN A 72 1.50 -10.63 -4.10
CA ASN A 72 1.13 -11.95 -4.61
C ASN A 72 0.61 -12.79 -3.42
N PRO A 73 -0.64 -13.27 -3.45
CA PRO A 73 -1.22 -14.04 -2.35
C PRO A 73 -0.49 -15.36 -2.08
N ALA A 74 0.21 -15.93 -3.07
CA ALA A 74 1.01 -17.14 -2.90
C ALA A 74 2.39 -16.88 -2.27
N LYS A 75 2.81 -15.60 -2.14
CA LYS A 75 4.12 -15.24 -1.60
C LYS A 75 4.01 -14.55 -0.26
N ARG A 76 4.74 -15.07 0.73
CA ARG A 76 4.84 -14.44 2.05
C ARG A 76 5.78 -13.24 2.05
N TYR A 77 6.82 -13.25 1.22
CA TYR A 77 7.87 -12.23 1.22
C TYR A 77 7.78 -11.37 -0.04
N ALA A 78 7.88 -10.05 0.15
CA ALA A 78 7.99 -9.09 -0.93
C ALA A 78 9.03 -8.01 -0.58
N THR A 79 9.63 -7.44 -1.61
CA THR A 79 10.53 -6.30 -1.48
C THR A 79 9.93 -5.14 -2.23
N LEU A 80 9.95 -3.95 -1.62
CA LEU A 80 9.53 -2.74 -2.28
C LEU A 80 10.50 -2.42 -3.41
N CYS A 81 9.96 -2.16 -4.61
CA CYS A 81 10.74 -1.50 -5.64
C CYS A 81 10.74 0.00 -5.32
N ALA A 82 11.91 0.63 -5.26
CA ALA A 82 11.97 2.08 -5.09
C ALA A 82 11.24 2.76 -6.26
N ALA A 83 10.45 3.78 -5.95
CA ALA A 83 9.81 4.64 -6.95
C ALA A 83 10.84 5.58 -7.60
#